data_AF-A0A536RE29-F1
#
_entry.id   AF-A0A536RE29-F1
#
_cell.length_a   1.000
_cell.length_b   1.000
_cell.length_c   1.000
_cell.angle_alpha   90.00
_cell.angle_beta   90.00
_cell.angle_gamma   90.00
#
_symmetry.space_group_name_H-M   'P 1'
#
loop_
_entity.id
_entity.type
_entity.pdbx_description
1 polymer ?
#
loop_
_entity_poly.entity_id
_entity_poly.type
_entity_poly.pdbx_seq_one_letter_code
_entity_poly.pdbx_strand_id
1 'polypeptide(L)'
;YPTLYGPDETFKVGGSRVVRQSPRDKVALIGAGVTLHSCLAAADALAAKKIPARVIDLYSVKPVDVKTLREAARVTKGRFVVVEDHYPQGGIAAAVLEALAADPAPRLVHLAVKDLPASGKPEELMNAAGISSKHIVAAATKLVGAK
;
A
#
# COMPACT_ATOMS: atom_id res chain seq x y z
N TYR A 1 5.62 8.83 14.35
CA TYR A 1 4.63 7.76 14.08
C TYR A 1 4.68 6.73 15.21
N PRO A 2 3.56 6.06 15.56
CA PRO A 2 3.56 5.06 16.61
C PRO A 2 4.36 3.81 16.19
N THR A 3 5.04 3.19 17.15
CA THR A 3 5.71 1.89 16.96
C THR A 3 4.68 0.81 16.65
N LEU A 4 4.87 0.06 15.56
CA LEU A 4 3.96 -1.01 15.12
C LEU A 4 4.37 -2.40 15.59
N TYR A 5 5.66 -2.63 15.82
CA TYR A 5 6.23 -3.94 16.15
C TYR A 5 6.99 -3.87 17.46
N GLY A 6 6.93 -4.93 18.26
CA GLY A 6 7.72 -5.04 19.49
C GLY A 6 9.22 -5.18 19.22
N PRO A 7 10.08 -4.97 20.23
CA PRO A 7 11.53 -5.09 20.08
C PRO A 7 11.99 -6.49 19.67
N ASP A 8 11.19 -7.52 19.97
CA ASP A 8 11.50 -8.93 19.67
C ASP A 8 10.99 -9.39 18.30
N GLU A 9 10.38 -8.49 17.51
CA GLU A 9 9.86 -8.84 16.18
C GLU A 9 11.02 -9.11 15.22
N THR A 10 10.96 -10.25 14.52
CA THR A 10 12.01 -10.66 13.58
C THR A 10 11.67 -10.28 12.15
N PHE A 11 12.63 -9.80 11.38
CA PHE A 11 12.42 -9.45 9.97
C PHE A 11 13.29 -10.34 9.08
N LYS A 12 12.67 -10.95 8.07
CA LYS A 12 13.39 -11.76 7.08
C LYS A 12 13.59 -10.96 5.81
N VAL A 13 14.78 -11.03 5.23
CA VAL A 13 15.02 -10.51 3.87
C VAL A 13 14.06 -11.21 2.91
N GLY A 14 13.41 -10.46 2.01
CA GLY A 14 12.39 -11.00 1.11
C GLY A 14 11.00 -11.17 1.73
N GLY A 15 10.80 -10.70 2.96
CA GLY A 15 9.50 -10.77 3.64
C GLY A 15 8.72 -9.46 3.60
N SER A 16 7.47 -9.55 4.04
CA SER A 16 6.56 -8.42 4.28
C SER A 16 5.75 -8.69 5.56
N ARG A 17 4.98 -7.69 6.02
CA ARG A 17 4.04 -7.86 7.14
C ARG A 17 2.64 -7.43 6.75
N VAL A 18 1.68 -8.32 6.95
CA VAL A 18 0.26 -7.98 6.86
C VAL A 18 -0.18 -7.42 8.21
N VAL A 19 -0.14 -6.10 8.35
CA VAL A 19 -0.42 -5.40 9.62
C VAL A 19 -1.92 -5.21 9.88
N ARG A 20 -2.75 -5.42 8.86
CA ARG A 20 -4.22 -5.43 8.97
C ARG A 20 -4.81 -6.34 7.91
N GLN A 21 -5.76 -7.19 8.29
CA GLN A 21 -6.49 -8.04 7.34
C GLN A 21 -7.86 -8.45 7.89
N SER A 22 -8.73 -8.89 7.00
CA SER A 22 -10.00 -9.52 7.32
C SER A 22 -10.40 -10.53 6.24
N PRO A 23 -11.31 -11.47 6.52
CA PRO A 23 -11.84 -12.39 5.50
C PRO A 23 -12.61 -11.70 4.36
N ARG A 24 -12.94 -10.41 4.51
CA ARG A 24 -13.79 -9.65 3.57
C ARG A 24 -13.01 -8.60 2.79
N ASP A 25 -11.69 -8.57 2.90
CA ASP A 25 -10.83 -7.54 2.30
C ASP A 25 -11.16 -7.32 0.82
N LYS A 26 -11.46 -6.06 0.46
CA LYS A 26 -11.85 -5.69 -0.90
C LYS A 26 -10.71 -5.14 -1.73
N VAL A 27 -9.65 -4.69 -1.06
CA VAL A 27 -8.47 -4.01 -1.65
C VAL A 27 -7.27 -4.21 -0.73
N ALA A 28 -6.07 -4.31 -1.31
CA ALA A 28 -4.81 -4.31 -0.59
C ALA A 28 -4.14 -2.93 -0.72
N LEU A 29 -3.83 -2.33 0.41
CA LEU A 29 -3.04 -1.10 0.52
C LEU A 29 -1.61 -1.50 0.85
N ILE A 30 -0.67 -1.13 -0.02
CA ILE A 30 0.74 -1.48 0.12
C ILE A 30 1.53 -0.19 0.31
N GLY A 31 2.35 -0.15 1.35
CA GLY A 31 3.29 0.95 1.59
C GLY A 31 4.47 0.47 2.43
N ALA A 32 5.42 1.37 2.66
CA ALA A 32 6.57 1.14 3.54
C ALA A 32 6.96 2.46 4.20
N GLY A 33 7.54 2.40 5.41
CA GLY A 33 7.92 3.60 6.15
C GLY A 33 6.74 4.56 6.36
N VAL A 34 6.87 5.81 5.93
CA VAL A 34 5.85 6.84 6.16
C VAL A 34 4.50 6.53 5.50
N THR A 35 4.50 5.90 4.31
CA THR A 35 3.25 5.60 3.60
C THR A 35 2.50 4.45 4.22
N LEU A 36 3.15 3.56 4.98
CA LEU A 36 2.48 2.51 5.76
C LEU A 36 1.50 3.11 6.77
N HIS A 37 1.90 4.17 7.47
CA HIS A 37 1.02 4.85 8.42
C HIS A 37 -0.13 5.55 7.70
N SER A 38 0.11 6.10 6.50
CA SER A 38 -0.95 6.64 5.65
C SER A 38 -1.94 5.54 5.22
N CYS A 39 -1.45 4.34 4.90
CA CYS A 39 -2.28 3.17 4.57
C CYS A 39 -3.13 2.71 5.77
N LEU A 40 -2.57 2.68 6.98
CA LEU A 40 -3.32 2.34 8.20
C LEU A 40 -4.46 3.35 8.46
N ALA A 41 -4.16 4.65 8.41
CA ALA A 41 -5.16 5.70 8.56
C ALA A 41 -6.24 5.64 7.46
N ALA A 42 -5.83 5.34 6.21
CA ALA A 42 -6.77 5.14 5.12
C ALA A 42 -7.66 3.90 5.34
N ALA A 43 -7.11 2.81 5.88
CA ALA A 43 -7.87 1.62 6.21
C ALA A 43 -8.94 1.88 7.29
N ASP A 44 -8.65 2.73 8.28
CA ASP A 44 -9.66 3.18 9.26
C ASP A 44 -10.80 3.94 8.60
N ALA A 45 -10.48 4.90 7.73
CA ALA A 45 -11.48 5.67 6.99
C ALA A 45 -12.29 4.82 6.00
N LEU A 46 -11.68 3.81 5.38
CA LEU A 46 -12.36 2.86 4.48
C LEU A 46 -13.28 1.90 5.25
N ALA A 47 -12.91 1.50 6.47
CA ALA A 47 -13.74 0.67 7.32
C ALA A 47 -15.08 1.38 7.64
N ALA A 48 -15.05 2.68 7.93
CA ALA A 48 -16.26 3.51 8.11
C ALA A 48 -17.16 3.52 6.86
N LYS A 49 -16.60 3.30 5.67
CA LYS A 49 -17.30 3.18 4.38
C LYS A 49 -17.69 1.74 4.02
N LYS A 50 -17.54 0.77 4.93
CA LYS A 50 -17.78 -0.67 4.69
C LYS A 50 -16.91 -1.26 3.55
N ILE A 51 -15.69 -0.73 3.42
CA ILE A 51 -14.64 -1.21 2.53
C ILE A 51 -13.50 -1.75 3.41
N PRO A 52 -13.55 -3.01 3.87
CA PRO A 52 -12.43 -3.61 4.57
C PRO A 52 -11.21 -3.65 3.65
N ALA A 53 -10.05 -3.21 4.16
CA ALA A 53 -8.81 -3.11 3.42
C ALA A 53 -7.70 -3.87 4.16
N ARG A 54 -6.97 -4.69 3.40
CA ARG A 54 -5.72 -5.29 3.85
C ARG A 54 -4.63 -4.23 3.81
N VAL A 55 -3.78 -4.16 4.82
CA VAL A 55 -2.59 -3.28 4.81
C VAL A 55 -1.35 -4.14 4.90
N ILE A 56 -0.43 -3.92 3.96
CA ILE A 56 0.83 -4.64 3.85
C ILE A 56 1.98 -3.64 3.98
N ASP A 57 2.82 -3.88 4.98
CA ASP A 57 4.14 -3.28 5.11
C ASP A 57 5.13 -4.07 4.25
N LEU A 58 5.49 -3.49 3.10
CA LEU A 58 6.44 -4.09 2.17
C LEU A 58 7.88 -3.62 2.48
N TYR A 59 8.32 -3.88 3.71
CA TYR A 59 9.64 -3.44 4.20
C TYR A 59 10.81 -3.96 3.35
N SER A 60 10.67 -5.12 2.71
CA SER A 60 11.64 -5.67 1.77
C SER A 60 11.18 -5.44 0.33
N VAL A 61 11.65 -4.35 -0.28
CA VAL A 61 11.37 -4.05 -1.70
C VAL A 61 12.15 -4.99 -2.62
N LYS A 62 13.38 -5.35 -2.24
CA LYS A 62 14.24 -6.27 -3.00
C LYS A 62 15.09 -7.14 -2.06
N PRO A 63 14.96 -8.48 -2.12
CA PRO A 63 13.92 -9.22 -2.84
C PRO A 63 12.53 -8.91 -2.28
N VAL A 64 11.49 -9.07 -3.10
CA VAL A 64 10.10 -8.79 -2.74
C VAL A 64 9.38 -10.05 -2.27
N ASP A 65 8.43 -9.93 -1.34
CA ASP A 65 7.62 -11.04 -0.83
C ASP A 65 6.52 -11.46 -1.83
N VAL A 66 6.92 -12.26 -2.83
CA VAL A 66 6.03 -12.76 -3.89
C VAL A 66 4.85 -13.55 -3.33
N LYS A 67 5.08 -14.33 -2.26
CA LYS A 67 4.05 -15.21 -1.69
C LYS A 67 2.92 -14.38 -1.09
N THR A 68 3.25 -13.40 -0.25
CA THR A 68 2.24 -12.55 0.40
C THR A 68 1.50 -11.69 -0.62
N LEU A 69 2.19 -11.16 -1.63
CA LEU A 69 1.58 -10.35 -2.68
C LEU A 69 0.58 -11.14 -3.53
N ARG A 70 0.92 -12.39 -3.92
CA ARG A 70 -0.01 -13.26 -4.68
C ARG A 70 -1.22 -13.67 -3.85
N GLU A 71 -1.03 -13.95 -2.56
CA GLU A 71 -2.16 -14.21 -1.66
C GLU A 71 -3.06 -12.98 -1.53
N ALA A 72 -2.47 -11.78 -1.41
CA ALA A 72 -3.22 -10.54 -1.40
C ALA A 72 -4.01 -10.36 -2.70
N ALA A 73 -3.43 -10.67 -3.87
CA ALA A 73 -4.13 -10.60 -5.15
C ALA A 73 -5.37 -11.51 -5.16
N ARG A 74 -5.23 -12.75 -4.68
CA ARG A 74 -6.33 -13.71 -4.62
C ARG A 74 -7.48 -13.21 -3.74
N VAL A 75 -7.18 -12.76 -2.52
CA VAL A 75 -8.22 -12.37 -1.56
C VAL A 75 -8.90 -11.05 -1.91
N THR A 76 -8.20 -10.12 -2.57
CA THR A 76 -8.76 -8.79 -2.92
C THR A 76 -9.29 -8.70 -4.35
N LYS A 77 -9.32 -9.81 -5.09
CA LYS A 77 -9.68 -9.87 -6.52
C LYS A 77 -8.76 -8.98 -7.37
N GLY A 78 -7.47 -9.01 -7.08
CA GLY A 78 -6.41 -8.30 -7.79
C GLY A 78 -6.43 -6.80 -7.59
N ARG A 79 -7.11 -6.27 -6.57
CA ARG A 79 -7.24 -4.82 -6.33
C ARG A 79 -6.15 -4.32 -5.40
N PHE A 80 -5.29 -3.45 -5.92
CA PHE A 80 -4.15 -2.89 -5.20
C PHE A 80 -4.13 -1.36 -5.25
N VAL A 81 -3.81 -0.74 -4.13
CA VAL A 81 -3.32 0.64 -4.07
C VAL A 81 -1.91 0.57 -3.49
N VAL A 82 -0.92 0.91 -4.31
CA VAL A 82 0.49 0.97 -3.90
C VAL A 82 0.86 2.42 -3.70
N VAL A 83 1.46 2.73 -2.55
CA VAL A 83 1.74 4.09 -2.10
C VAL A 83 3.18 4.20 -1.64
N GLU A 84 3.95 5.08 -2.26
CA GLU A 84 5.37 5.26 -1.95
C GLU A 84 5.76 6.73 -1.94
N ASP A 85 6.57 7.12 -0.95
CA ASP A 85 7.23 8.42 -0.90
C ASP A 85 8.54 8.35 -1.69
N HIS A 86 8.37 8.08 -2.98
CA HIS A 86 9.42 7.83 -3.95
C HIS A 86 8.88 8.20 -5.34
N TYR A 87 9.76 8.43 -6.32
CA TYR A 87 9.34 8.58 -7.71
C TYR A 87 8.72 7.27 -8.25
N PRO A 88 7.86 7.32 -9.26
CA PRO A 88 7.12 6.13 -9.69
C PRO A 88 8.00 5.04 -10.34
N GLN A 89 9.23 5.35 -10.75
CA GLN A 89 10.12 4.40 -11.42
C GLN A 89 10.99 3.63 -10.42
N GLY A 90 11.04 2.31 -10.54
CA GLY A 90 12.01 1.45 -9.84
C GLY A 90 11.75 1.19 -8.35
N GLY A 91 10.65 1.70 -7.81
CA GLY A 91 10.32 1.58 -6.39
C GLY A 91 9.36 0.42 -6.06
N ILE A 92 8.49 0.65 -5.06
CA ILE A 92 7.60 -0.36 -4.47
C ILE A 92 6.63 -0.91 -5.53
N ALA A 93 6.00 -0.06 -6.32
CA ALA A 93 5.04 -0.48 -7.33
C ALA A 93 5.70 -1.32 -8.43
N ALA A 94 6.95 -1.02 -8.81
CA ALA A 94 7.69 -1.83 -9.77
C ALA A 94 7.92 -3.25 -9.22
N ALA A 95 8.42 -3.35 -7.98
CA ALA A 95 8.61 -4.64 -7.31
C ALA A 95 7.31 -5.43 -7.14
N VAL A 96 6.20 -4.75 -6.83
CA VAL A 96 4.87 -5.37 -6.73
C VAL A 96 4.40 -5.90 -8.09
N LEU A 97 4.53 -5.11 -9.16
CA LEU A 97 4.15 -5.51 -10.50
C LEU A 97 4.98 -6.70 -11.00
N GLU A 98 6.29 -6.71 -10.74
CA GLU A 98 7.17 -7.84 -11.05
C GLU A 98 6.73 -9.12 -10.32
N ALA A 99 6.42 -9.03 -9.01
CA ALA A 99 5.92 -10.16 -8.23
C ALA A 99 4.57 -10.73 -8.74
N LEU A 100 3.76 -9.84 -9.32
CA LEU A 100 2.41 -10.09 -9.81
C LEU A 100 2.36 -10.27 -11.33
N ALA A 101 3.48 -10.47 -12.01
CA ALA A 101 3.57 -10.65 -13.48
C ALA A 101 2.84 -11.90 -14.03
N ALA A 102 1.90 -12.49 -13.28
CA ALA A 102 1.04 -13.59 -13.69
C ALA A 102 -0.32 -13.09 -14.23
N ASP A 103 -0.92 -13.86 -15.13
CA ASP A 103 -2.28 -13.65 -15.66
C ASP A 103 -3.34 -14.09 -14.62
N PRO A 104 -4.36 -13.28 -14.28
CA PRO A 104 -4.70 -11.95 -14.79
C PRO A 104 -3.94 -10.80 -14.16
N ALA A 105 -3.69 -9.77 -14.97
CA ALA A 105 -3.03 -8.54 -14.54
C ALA A 105 -3.76 -7.88 -13.35
N PRO A 106 -3.02 -7.41 -12.34
CA PRO A 106 -3.62 -6.75 -11.19
C PRO A 106 -4.25 -5.41 -11.59
N ARG A 107 -5.39 -5.10 -10.97
CA ARG A 107 -5.98 -3.76 -11.00
C ARG A 107 -5.30 -2.90 -9.94
N LEU A 108 -4.21 -2.25 -10.35
CA LEU A 108 -3.33 -1.48 -9.47
C LEU A 108 -3.48 0.02 -9.69
N VAL A 109 -3.59 0.78 -8.59
CA VAL A 109 -3.42 2.23 -8.57
C VAL A 109 -2.11 2.56 -7.87
N HIS A 110 -1.26 3.33 -8.53
CA HIS A 110 0.04 3.75 -8.02
C HIS A 110 -0.01 5.22 -7.59
N LEU A 111 0.23 5.48 -6.31
CA LEU A 111 0.37 6.80 -5.73
C LEU A 111 1.85 7.01 -5.35
N ALA A 112 2.50 7.95 -6.03
CA ALA A 112 3.93 8.25 -5.88
C ALA A 112 4.17 9.74 -6.09
N VAL A 113 5.32 10.21 -5.63
CA VAL A 113 5.79 11.59 -5.86
C VAL A 113 6.10 11.76 -7.35
N LYS A 114 5.58 12.82 -7.97
CA LYS A 114 5.74 13.05 -9.43
C LYS A 114 6.53 14.31 -9.77
N ASP A 115 6.59 15.23 -8.82
CA ASP A 115 7.18 16.55 -8.98
C ASP A 115 8.28 16.76 -7.95
N LEU A 116 9.17 17.72 -8.21
CA LEU A 116 10.18 18.11 -7.25
C LEU A 116 9.51 18.62 -5.96
N PRO A 117 9.84 18.07 -4.79
CA PRO A 117 9.22 18.50 -3.55
C PRO A 117 9.63 19.93 -3.17
N ALA A 118 8.78 20.59 -2.40
CA ALA A 118 9.04 21.90 -1.79
C ALA A 118 9.25 21.76 -0.27
N SER A 119 9.59 22.87 0.38
CA SER A 119 9.62 22.95 1.85
C SER A 119 8.20 23.11 2.40
N GLY A 120 7.90 22.42 3.49
CA GLY A 120 6.58 22.45 4.13
C GLY A 120 6.50 21.47 5.29
N LYS A 121 5.35 21.39 5.96
CA LYS A 121 5.15 20.38 7.01
C LYS A 121 4.98 19.00 6.37
N PRO A 122 5.42 17.91 7.03
CA PRO A 122 5.32 16.56 6.46
C PRO A 122 3.92 16.21 5.94
N GLU A 123 2.86 16.52 6.69
CA GLU A 123 1.48 16.23 6.27
C GLU A 123 1.05 17.03 5.04
N GLU A 124 1.46 18.30 4.93
CA GLU A 124 1.18 19.17 3.79
C GLU A 124 1.88 18.64 2.53
N LEU A 125 3.12 18.16 2.67
CA LEU A 125 3.90 17.59 1.57
C LEU A 125 3.34 16.25 1.09
N MET A 126 3.00 15.34 2.01
CA MET A 126 2.35 14.06 1.67
C MET A 126 1.02 14.27 0.94
N ASN A 127 0.30 15.31 1.35
CA ASN A 127 -0.94 15.73 0.73
C ASN A 127 -0.70 16.35 -0.66
N ALA A 128 0.27 17.26 -0.81
CA ALA A 128 0.61 17.86 -2.09
C ALA A 128 1.11 16.83 -3.11
N ALA A 129 1.92 15.86 -2.67
CA ALA A 129 2.45 14.78 -3.50
C ALA A 129 1.41 13.70 -3.86
N GLY A 130 0.19 13.75 -3.33
CA GLY A 130 -0.87 12.79 -3.66
C GLY A 130 -0.75 11.43 -2.97
N ILE A 131 0.04 11.32 -1.89
CA ILE A 131 0.36 10.05 -1.20
C ILE A 131 -0.18 9.97 0.24
N SER A 132 -0.86 11.01 0.72
CA SER A 132 -1.55 11.02 2.02
C SER A 132 -2.76 10.08 2.08
N SER A 133 -3.21 9.72 3.29
CA SER A 133 -4.38 8.86 3.54
C SER A 133 -5.65 9.22 2.73
N LYS A 134 -5.97 10.52 2.56
CA LYS A 134 -7.13 10.94 1.75
C LYS A 134 -7.07 10.48 0.28
N HIS A 135 -5.88 10.47 -0.31
CA HIS A 135 -5.67 10.04 -1.70
C HIS A 135 -5.78 8.52 -1.81
N ILE A 136 -5.29 7.80 -0.81
CA ILE A 136 -5.41 6.35 -0.70
C ILE A 136 -6.89 5.94 -0.60
N VAL A 137 -7.68 6.63 0.24
CA VAL A 137 -9.13 6.38 0.39
C VAL A 137 -9.86 6.62 -0.94
N ALA A 138 -9.56 7.72 -1.63
CA ALA A 138 -10.17 8.05 -2.91
C ALA A 138 -9.83 6.99 -3.98
N ALA A 139 -8.55 6.62 -4.09
CA ALA A 139 -8.08 5.58 -5.00
C ALA A 139 -8.75 4.22 -4.72
N ALA A 140 -8.75 3.78 -3.47
CA ALA A 140 -9.35 2.52 -3.05
C ALA A 140 -10.86 2.48 -3.29
N THR A 141 -11.57 3.57 -2.99
CA THR A 141 -13.03 3.67 -3.21
C THR A 141 -13.36 3.59 -4.70
N LYS A 142 -12.65 4.35 -5.54
CA LYS A 142 -12.80 4.30 -7.00
C LYS A 142 -12.50 2.91 -7.53
N LEU A 143 -11.43 2.29 -7.05
CA LEU A 143 -11.04 0.94 -7.46
C LEU A 143 -12.14 -0.05 -7.08
N VAL A 144 -12.61 -0.10 -5.85
CA VAL A 144 -13.66 -1.04 -5.44
C VAL A 144 -14.99 -0.82 -6.16
N GLY A 145 -15.32 0.43 -6.54
CA GLY A 145 -16.55 0.78 -7.26
C GLY A 145 -16.52 0.54 -8.77
N ALA A 146 -15.34 0.45 -9.38
CA ALA A 146 -15.20 0.16 -10.81
C ALA A 146 -15.59 -1.30 -11.11
N LYS A 147 -16.68 -1.47 -11.88
CA LYS A 147 -17.13 -2.76 -12.42
C LYS A 147 -16.07 -3.35 -13.35
#